data_AF-A0A968SCS1-F1
#
_entry.id   AF-A0A968SCS1-F1
#
_cell.length_a   1.000
_cell.length_b   1.000
_cell.length_c   1.000
_cell.angle_alpha   90.00
_cell.angle_beta   90.00
_cell.angle_gamma   90.00
#
_symmetry.space_group_name_H-M   'P 1'
#
loop_
_entity.id
_entity.type
_entity.pdbx_description
1 polymer ?
#
loop_
_entity_poly.entity_id
_entity_poly.type
_entity_poly.pdbx_seq_one_letter_code
_entity_poly.pdbx_strand_id
1 'polypeptide(L)' 'MYLTYFDSNSWLIEIADQRILLDPWLVGSLTFGNMAWLFKGEKRTSRPLPEKIDLILLSQGLEDHAHHPP' A
#
# COMPACT_ATOMS: atom_id res chain seq x y z
N MET A 1 3.63 -17.37 -10.55
CA MET A 1 3.60 -16.37 -9.47
C MET A 1 4.29 -15.13 -9.97
N TYR A 2 3.65 -13.97 -9.86
CA TYR A 2 4.23 -12.67 -10.23
C TYR A 2 4.16 -11.72 -9.03
N LEU A 3 5.20 -10.89 -8.89
CA LEU A 3 5.34 -9.91 -7.82
C LEU A 3 5.56 -8.53 -8.44
N THR A 4 4.66 -7.60 -8.15
CA THR A 4 4.81 -6.19 -8.55
C THR A 4 4.96 -5.31 -7.32
N TYR A 5 6.05 -4.57 -7.26
CA TYR A 5 6.35 -3.63 -6.18
C TYR A 5 5.67 -2.28 -6.42
N PHE A 6 4.95 -1.78 -5.40
CA PHE A 6 4.16 -0.53 -5.45
C PHE A 6 4.67 0.57 -4.50
N ASP A 7 5.96 0.49 -4.13
CA ASP A 7 6.64 1.35 -3.17
C ASP A 7 6.35 0.99 -1.68
N SER A 8 7.27 1.34 -0.77
CA SER A 8 7.19 1.05 0.67
C SER A 8 6.99 -0.44 0.98
N ASN A 9 5.93 -0.81 1.69
CA ASN A 9 5.59 -2.20 2.01
C ASN A 9 4.61 -2.80 0.99
N SER A 10 4.21 -2.05 -0.04
CA SER A 10 3.11 -2.44 -0.91
C SER A 10 3.54 -3.37 -2.04
N TRP A 11 2.86 -4.51 -2.15
CA TRP A 11 3.06 -5.47 -3.24
C TRP A 11 1.74 -5.96 -3.80
N LEU A 12 1.68 -6.17 -5.12
CA LEU A 12 0.68 -7.03 -5.74
C LEU A 12 1.30 -8.41 -5.96
N ILE A 13 0.67 -9.42 -5.37
CA ILE A 13 1.05 -10.82 -5.47
C ILE A 13 0.00 -11.52 -6.34
N GLU A 14 0.43 -12.06 -7.47
CA GLU A 14 -0.42 -12.84 -8.37
C GLU A 14 -0.04 -14.32 -8.26
N ILE A 15 -0.90 -15.13 -7.66
CA ILE A 15 -0.68 -16.55 -7.40
C ILE A 15 -2.00 -17.32 -7.39
N ALA A 16 -2.03 -18.52 -7.97
CA ALA A 16 -3.21 -19.41 -7.98
C ALA A 16 -4.51 -18.70 -8.43
N ASP A 17 -4.43 -17.92 -9.51
CA ASP A 17 -5.53 -17.11 -10.04
C ASP A 17 -6.14 -16.10 -9.04
N GLN A 18 -5.38 -15.71 -8.01
CA GLN A 18 -5.72 -14.66 -7.05
C GLN A 18 -4.78 -13.47 -7.20
N ARG A 19 -5.32 -12.27 -6.97
CA ARG A 19 -4.62 -10.98 -6.91
C ARG A 19 -4.69 -10.43 -5.49
N ILE A 20 -3.58 -10.56 -4.76
CA ILE A 20 -3.48 -10.14 -3.36
C ILE A 20 -2.70 -8.83 -3.27
N LEU A 21 -3.33 -7.80 -2.72
CA LEU A 21 -2.69 -6.52 -2.42
C LEU A 21 -2.17 -6.54 -0.97
N LEU A 22 -0.87 -6.67 -0.80
CA LEU A 22 -0.18 -6.67 0.49
C LEU A 22 0.15 -5.23 0.90
N ASP A 23 -0.16 -4.88 2.15
CA ASP A 23 0.27 -3.66 2.85
C ASP A 23 0.19 -2.36 2.01
N PRO A 24 -1.01 -1.97 1.53
CA PRO A 24 -1.14 -0.91 0.55
C PRO A 24 -0.98 0.51 1.12
N TRP A 25 -0.05 1.29 0.58
CA TRP A 25 -0.08 2.75 0.58
C TRP A 25 -0.84 3.23 -0.67
N LEU A 26 -2.14 3.50 -0.49
CA LEU A 26 -3.09 3.71 -1.59
C LEU A 26 -2.98 5.10 -2.23
N VAL A 27 -3.17 6.16 -1.45
CA VAL A 27 -3.29 7.55 -1.89
C VAL A 27 -2.67 8.48 -0.85
N GLY A 28 -2.54 9.77 -1.17
CA GLY A 28 -2.15 10.79 -0.19
C GLY A 28 -0.73 10.60 0.39
N SER A 29 -0.45 11.37 1.44
CA SER A 29 0.82 11.31 2.16
C SER A 29 0.79 10.24 3.24
N LEU A 30 1.90 9.53 3.41
CA LEU A 30 2.09 8.61 4.52
C LEU A 30 2.53 9.39 5.76
N THR A 31 1.75 9.34 6.83
CA THR A 31 2.06 9.95 8.13
C THR A 31 1.71 8.98 9.24
N PHE A 32 2.44 9.04 10.35
CA PHE A 32 2.18 8.22 11.54
C PHE A 32 1.53 9.05 12.63
N GLY A 33 0.42 8.58 13.22
CA GLY A 33 -0.31 9.26 14.28
C GLY A 33 -0.77 10.68 13.92
N ASN A 34 -1.02 10.96 12.63
CA ASN A 34 -1.30 12.30 12.11
C ASN A 34 -0.20 13.35 12.41
N MET A 35 1.03 12.93 12.72
CA MET A 35 2.16 13.81 13.03
C MET A 35 3.02 14.10 11.80
N ALA A 36 2.44 14.77 10.80
CA ALA A 36 3.14 15.13 9.56
C ALA A 36 4.39 16.00 9.78
N TRP A 37 4.47 16.72 10.91
CA TRP A 37 5.64 17.51 11.31
C TRP A 37 6.85 16.64 11.68
N LEU A 38 6.62 15.39 12.10
CA LEU A 38 7.66 14.45 12.48
C LEU A 38 8.07 13.59 11.29
N PHE A 39 7.09 13.03 10.59
CA PHE A 39 7.33 12.22 9.40
C PHE A 39 6.20 12.40 8.38
N LYS A 40 6.61 12.62 7.11
CA LYS A 40 5.71 12.67 5.97
C LYS A 40 6.39 12.04 4.75
N GLY A 41 5.85 10.92 4.29
CA GLY A 41 6.21 10.30 3.02
C GLY A 41 5.29 10.77 1.90
N GLU A 42 5.84 11.09 0.73
CA GLU A 42 5.07 11.37 -0.49
C GLU A 42 5.60 10.52 -1.64
N LYS A 43 4.70 9.95 -2.44
CA LYS A 43 5.09 9.26 -3.68
C LYS A 43 5.60 10.31 -4.66
N ARG A 44 6.83 10.11 -5.16
CA ARG A 44 7.42 10.99 -6.20
C ARG A 44 6.62 10.98 -7.50
N THR A 45 6.02 9.84 -7.80
CA THR A 45 5.20 9.63 -9.00
C THR A 45 3.91 8.95 -8.59
N SER A 46 2.78 9.52 -8.99
CA SER A 46 1.48 8.87 -8.82
C SER A 46 1.41 7.61 -9.67
N ARG A 47 0.86 6.53 -9.10
CA ARG A 47 0.60 5.27 -9.80
C ARG A 47 -0.88 4.97 -9.70
N PRO A 48 -1.54 4.52 -10.78
CA PRO A 48 -2.90 4.05 -10.69
C PRO A 48 -2.96 2.82 -9.76
N LEU A 49 -4.07 2.69 -9.05
CA LEU A 49 -4.34 1.47 -8.29
C LEU A 49 -4.52 0.29 -9.26
N PRO A 50 -4.04 -0.91 -8.91
CA PRO A 50 -4.29 -2.10 -9.70
C PRO A 50 -5.80 -2.38 -9.78
N GLU A 51 -6.26 -2.73 -10.98
CA GLU A 51 -7.64 -3.17 -11.20
C GLU A 51 -7.83 -4.63 -10.77
N LYS A 52 -8.98 -4.94 -10.18
CA LYS A 52 -9.38 -6.30 -9.72
C LYS A 52 -8.43 -6.88 -8.66
N ILE A 53 -8.62 -6.46 -7.41
CA ILE A 53 -8.00 -7.07 -6.23
C ILE A 53 -9.00 -8.07 -5.63
N ASP A 54 -8.55 -9.29 -5.35
CA ASP A 54 -9.38 -10.32 -4.71
C ASP A 54 -9.26 -10.26 -3.18
N LEU A 55 -8.08 -9.88 -2.68
CA LEU A 55 -7.78 -9.82 -1.25
C LEU A 55 -6.84 -8.66 -0.92
N ILE A 56 -7.09 -7.97 0.20
CA ILE A 56 -6.09 -7.13 0.86
C ILE A 56 -5.51 -7.92 2.03
N LEU A 57 -4.19 -8.02 2.09
CA LEU A 57 -3.47 -8.64 3.19
C LEU A 57 -2.72 -7.55 3.96
N LEU A 58 -2.99 -7.43 5.25
CA LEU A 58 -2.27 -6.54 6.15
C LEU A 58 -1.38 -7.37 7.06
N SER A 59 -0.07 -7.14 7.03
CA SER A 59 0.88 -7.81 7.92
C SER A 59 0.85 -7.24 9.33
N GLN A 60 0.53 -5.94 9.48
CA GLN A 60 0.35 -5.25 10.74
C GLN A 60 -0.53 -3.98 10.61
N GLY A 61 -0.79 -3.30 11.73
CA GLY A 61 -1.67 -2.13 11.81
C GLY A 61 -1.00 -0.76 11.76
N LEU A 62 0.33 -0.68 11.56
CA LEU A 62 1.02 0.61 11.40
C LEU A 62 0.69 1.23 10.03
N GLU A 63 0.68 2.57 9.95
CA GLU A 63 0.14 3.32 8.82
C GLU A 63 0.89 3.12 7.48
N ASP A 64 2.13 2.63 7.52
CA ASP A 64 2.92 2.24 6.34
C ASP A 64 2.62 0.83 5.82
N HIS A 65 1.75 0.10 6.53
CA HIS A 65 1.19 -1.19 6.13
C HIS A 65 -0.34 -1.11 5.95
N ALA A 66 -1.02 -0.53 6.92
CA ALA A 66 -2.47 -0.32 6.95
C ALA A 66 -2.82 1.14 6.72
N HIS A 67 -2.43 1.67 5.55
CA HIS A 67 -2.64 3.08 5.25
C HIS A 67 -4.13 3.44 5.24
N HIS A 68 -4.52 4.37 6.11
CA HIS A 68 -5.88 4.88 6.16
C HIS A 68 -6.13 5.81 4.96
N PRO A 69 -7.09 5.51 4.07
CA PRO A 69 -7.52 6.47 3.09
C PRO A 69 -8.19 7.66 3.80
N PRO A 70 -8.12 8.88 3.22
CA PRO A 70 -8.83 10.05 3.72
C PRO A 70 -10.35 9.90 3.68
#